data_AF-A0A2M6Y8Z1-F1
#
_entry.id   AF-A0A2M6Y8Z1-F1
#
_cell.length_a   1.000
_cell.length_b   1.000
_cell.length_c   1.000
_cell.angle_alpha   90.00
_cell.angle_beta   90.00
_cell.angle_gamma   90.00
#
_symmetry.space_group_name_H-M   'P 1'
#
loop_
_entity.id
_entity.type
_entity.pdbx_description
1 polymer ?
#
loop_
_entity_poly.entity_id
_entity_poly.type
_entity_poly.pdbx_seq_one_letter_code
_entity_poly.pdbx_strand_id
1 'polypeptide(L)'
;VALGLPFNIASYGLLLHLLAKESGFKEGRLVGFLGDTHIYVNHVDGMKEQLKRKPFRLPTMKTDDFRSIFDWKYTDSRVEDYQHHPRIKFEVAI
;
A
#
# COMPACT_ATOMS: atom_id res chain seq x y z
N VAL A 1 6.95 10.07 6.09
CA VAL A 1 6.82 9.66 4.66
C VAL A 1 7.44 8.29 4.35
N ALA A 2 8.74 8.06 4.56
CA ALA A 2 9.43 6.87 4.04
C ALA A 2 8.91 5.51 4.55
N LEU A 3 8.51 5.45 5.83
CA LEU A 3 7.97 4.24 6.45
C LEU A 3 6.44 4.21 6.42
N GLY A 4 5.77 5.10 7.15
CA GLY A 4 4.32 5.01 7.37
C GLY A 4 3.45 5.14 6.11
N LEU A 5 3.74 6.11 5.25
CA LEU A 5 2.84 6.46 4.14
C LEU A 5 2.67 5.32 3.11
N PRO A 6 3.72 4.60 2.67
CA PRO A 6 3.56 3.41 1.83
C PRO A 6 2.62 2.36 2.44
N PHE A 7 2.74 2.07 3.75
CA PHE A 7 1.84 1.14 4.43
C PHE A 7 0.41 1.68 4.50
N ASN A 8 0.23 2.99 4.75
CA ASN A 8 -1.10 3.58 4.79
C ASN A 8 -1.80 3.50 3.43
N ILE A 9 -1.11 3.82 2.33
CA ILE A 9 -1.68 3.72 0.97
C ILE A 9 -2.12 2.29 0.67
N ALA A 10 -1.27 1.29 0.95
CA ALA A 10 -1.61 -0.11 0.72
C ALA A 10 -2.78 -0.58 1.61
N SER A 11 -2.79 -0.18 2.89
CA SER A 11 -3.84 -0.54 3.85
C SER A 11 -5.20 0.02 3.45
N TYR A 12 -5.28 1.33 3.15
CA TYR A 12 -6.53 1.95 2.70
C TYR A 12 -6.95 1.48 1.29
N GLY A 13 -5.98 1.12 0.43
CA GLY A 13 -6.26 0.48 -0.85
C GLY A 13 -6.93 -0.89 -0.69
N LEU A 14 -6.43 -1.71 0.24
CA LEU A 14 -7.07 -2.99 0.58
C LEU A 14 -8.44 -2.78 1.22
N LEU A 15 -8.59 -1.81 2.13
CA LEU A 15 -9.88 -1.52 2.73
C LEU A 15 -10.92 -1.08 1.68
N LEU A 16 -10.52 -0.21 0.74
CA LEU A 16 -11.37 0.17 -0.39
C LEU A 16 -11.79 -1.05 -1.22
N HIS A 17 -10.85 -1.96 -1.51
CA HIS A 17 -11.12 -3.21 -2.22
C HIS A 17 -12.15 -4.10 -1.51
N LEU A 18 -11.98 -4.30 -0.19
CA LEU A 18 -12.89 -5.13 0.60
C LEU A 18 -14.28 -4.48 0.77
N LEU A 19 -14.34 -3.16 0.97
CA LEU A 19 -15.61 -2.43 1.05
C LEU A 19 -16.37 -2.45 -0.28
N ALA A 20 -15.67 -2.35 -1.41
CA ALA A 20 -16.29 -2.49 -2.72
C ALA A 20 -16.92 -3.88 -2.89
N LYS A 21 -16.23 -4.94 -2.45
CA LYS A 21 -16.77 -6.31 -2.46
C LYS A 21 -17.98 -6.48 -1.54
N GLU A 22 -17.90 -5.98 -0.30
CA GLU A 22 -19.02 -6.03 0.68
C GLU A 22 -20.28 -5.35 0.13
N SER A 23 -20.11 -4.24 -0.59
CA SER A 23 -21.21 -3.44 -1.13
C SER A 23 -21.64 -3.83 -2.55
N GLY A 24 -20.99 -4.81 -3.18
CA GLY A 24 -21.27 -5.22 -4.56
C GLY A 24 -20.89 -4.18 -5.62
N PHE A 25 -20.00 -3.25 -5.30
CA PHE A 25 -19.49 -2.22 -6.21
C PHE A 25 -18.09 -2.54 -6.74
N LYS A 26 -17.61 -1.71 -7.68
CA LYS A 26 -16.23 -1.72 -8.15
C LYS A 26 -15.41 -0.67 -7.41
N GLU A 27 -14.10 -0.89 -7.32
CA GLU A 27 -13.18 0.06 -6.74
C GLU A 27 -13.16 1.38 -7.53
N GLY A 28 -13.22 2.49 -6.80
CA GLY A 28 -13.11 3.83 -7.35
C GLY A 28 -11.70 4.38 -7.23
N ARG A 29 -11.58 5.56 -6.63
CA ARG A 29 -10.30 6.23 -6.37
C ARG A 29 -10.05 6.30 -4.88
N LEU A 30 -8.83 5.96 -4.46
CA LEU A 30 -8.36 6.28 -3.12
C LEU A 30 -7.80 7.72 -3.13
N VAL A 31 -8.42 8.60 -2.35
CA VAL A 31 -8.01 10.01 -2.20
C VAL A 31 -7.81 10.29 -0.73
N GLY A 32 -6.68 10.91 -0.38
CA GLY A 32 -6.35 11.27 0.99
C GLY A 32 -5.73 12.65 1.08
N PHE A 33 -5.87 13.29 2.23
CA PHE A 33 -5.22 14.55 2.56
C PHE A 33 -4.12 14.26 3.56
N LEU A 34 -2.94 14.83 3.32
CA LEU A 34 -1.82 14.75 4.24
C LEU A 34 -1.71 16.09 4.98
N GLY A 35 -1.60 16.03 6.31
CA GLY A 35 -1.32 17.20 7.14
C GLY A 35 0.19 17.48 7.15
N ASP A 36 0.80 17.35 8.33
CA ASP A 36 2.26 17.38 8.43
C ASP A 36 2.87 16.18 7.67
N THR A 37 3.54 16.48 6.57
CA THR A 37 4.16 15.50 5.68
C THR A 37 5.67 15.66 5.70
N HIS A 38 6.35 14.87 6.52
CA HIS A 38 7.78 15.02 6.76
C HIS A 38 8.60 13.76 6.42
N ILE A 39 9.90 14.00 6.21
CA ILE A 39 10.94 12.99 6.06
C ILE A 39 11.87 13.13 7.27
N TYR A 40 12.11 12.03 7.99
CA TYR A 40 13.10 12.04 9.06
C TYR A 40 14.51 12.16 8.47
N VAL A 41 15.40 12.86 9.18
CA VAL A 41 16.76 13.14 8.70
C VAL A 41 17.52 11.85 8.38
N ASN A 42 17.38 10.81 9.21
CA ASN A 42 17.98 9.50 8.99
C ASN A 42 17.37 8.70 7.82
N HIS A 43 16.32 9.21 7.14
CA HIS A 43 15.72 8.60 5.95
C HIS A 43 16.14 9.29 4.65
N VAL A 44 16.80 10.45 4.71
CA VAL A 44 17.07 11.29 3.53
C VAL A 44 17.87 10.54 2.45
N ASP A 45 18.94 9.85 2.82
CA ASP A 45 19.80 9.16 1.85
C ASP A 45 19.10 7.96 1.20
N GLY A 46 18.33 7.19 1.98
CA GLY A 46 17.50 6.11 1.44
C GLY A 46 16.40 6.61 0.50
N MET A 47 15.79 7.76 0.80
CA MET A 47 14.80 8.39 -0.08
C MET A 47 15.43 8.92 -1.38
N LYS A 48 16.62 9.52 -1.31
CA LYS A 48 17.37 9.92 -2.52
C LYS A 48 17.69 8.72 -3.41
N GLU A 49 18.04 7.58 -2.82
CA GLU A 49 18.25 6.34 -3.57
C GLU A 49 16.95 5.81 -4.19
N GLN A 50 15.84 5.85 -3.44
CA GLN A 50 14.53 5.45 -3.97
C GLN A 50 14.11 6.28 -5.19
N LEU A 51 14.38 7.59 -5.19
CA LEU A 51 14.04 8.50 -6.29
C LEU A 51 14.81 8.24 -7.60
N LYS A 52 15.94 7.52 -7.56
CA LYS A 52 16.68 7.13 -8.77
C LYS A 52 16.05 5.94 -9.51
N ARG A 53 15.12 5.22 -8.88
CA ARG A 53 14.54 3.99 -9.41
C ARG A 53 13.38 4.30 -10.35
N LYS A 54 13.35 3.65 -11.52
CA LYS A 54 12.19 3.68 -12.42
C LYS A 54 11.08 2.78 -11.87
N PRO A 55 9.84 3.27 -11.64
CA PRO A 55 8.74 2.42 -11.19
C PRO A 55 8.44 1.27 -12.17
N PHE A 56 8.14 0.10 -11.63
CA PHE A 56 7.56 -1.00 -12.42
C PHE A 56 6.05 -0.79 -12.59
N ARG A 57 5.42 -1.63 -13.41
CA ARG A 57 3.95 -1.70 -13.49
C ARG A 57 3.37 -2.03 -12.11
N LEU A 58 2.25 -1.40 -11.76
CA LEU A 58 1.56 -1.68 -10.52
C LEU A 58 1.03 -3.13 -10.49
N PRO A 59 1.04 -3.78 -9.30
CA PRO A 59 0.42 -5.09 -9.13
C PRO A 59 -1.11 -5.00 -9.17
N THR A 60 -1.76 -6.17 -9.15
CA THR A 60 -3.22 -6.29 -8.98
C THR A 60 -3.55 -7.00 -7.66
N MET A 61 -4.55 -6.51 -6.94
CA MET A 61 -5.11 -7.21 -5.77
C MET A 61 -6.26 -8.11 -6.21
N LYS A 62 -6.26 -9.37 -5.76
CA LYS A 62 -7.33 -10.32 -6.03
C LYS A 62 -7.81 -10.97 -4.74
N THR A 63 -9.12 -11.00 -4.54
CA THR A 63 -9.78 -11.74 -3.45
C THR A 63 -10.85 -12.64 -4.02
N ASP A 64 -10.69 -13.94 -3.84
CA ASP A 64 -11.62 -14.97 -4.30
C ASP A 64 -12.61 -15.33 -3.17
N ASP A 65 -13.78 -15.88 -3.52
CA ASP A 65 -14.79 -16.40 -2.57
C ASP A 65 -15.20 -15.46 -1.42
N PHE A 66 -15.21 -14.15 -1.69
CA PHE A 66 -15.56 -13.14 -0.69
C PHE A 66 -17.02 -13.29 -0.24
N ARG A 67 -17.23 -13.35 1.09
CA ARG A 67 -18.56 -13.48 1.71
C ARG A 67 -18.93 -12.29 2.57
N SER A 68 -18.03 -11.92 3.47
CA SER A 68 -18.14 -10.70 4.28
C SER A 68 -16.75 -10.21 4.68
N ILE A 69 -16.59 -8.90 4.81
CA ILE A 69 -15.38 -8.25 5.33
C ILE A 69 -15.05 -8.72 6.76
N PHE A 70 -16.05 -9.13 7.55
CA PHE A 70 -15.86 -9.64 8.91
C PHE A 70 -15.36 -11.08 8.95
N ASP A 71 -15.59 -11.84 7.87
CA ASP A 71 -15.11 -13.22 7.71
C ASP A 71 -13.79 -13.31 6.92
N TRP A 72 -13.35 -12.19 6.35
CA TRP A 72 -12.15 -12.11 5.51
C TRP A 72 -10.88 -12.40 6.31
N LYS A 73 -9.98 -13.17 5.70
CA LYS A 73 -8.63 -13.44 6.19
C LYS A 73 -7.59 -12.99 5.16
N TYR A 74 -6.39 -12.69 5.64
CA TYR A 74 -5.28 -12.28 4.77
C TYR A 74 -4.96 -13.30 3.66
N THR A 75 -5.27 -14.59 3.88
CA THR A 75 -5.08 -15.68 2.92
C THR A 75 -6.07 -15.68 1.77
N ASP A 76 -7.20 -14.98 1.91
CA ASP A 76 -8.26 -14.93 0.89
C ASP A 76 -7.89 -13.93 -0.21
N SER A 77 -6.91 -13.06 0.07
CA SER A 77 -6.38 -12.07 -0.85
C SER A 77 -4.95 -12.40 -1.27
N ARG A 78 -4.62 -12.09 -2.52
CA ARG A 78 -3.24 -12.14 -3.01
C ARG A 78 -2.94 -10.94 -3.90
N VAL A 79 -1.67 -10.57 -3.89
CA VAL A 79 -1.12 -9.56 -4.80
C VAL A 79 -0.50 -10.30 -5.99
N GLU A 80 -1.06 -10.11 -7.18
CA GLU A 80 -0.57 -10.69 -8.43
C GLU A 80 0.35 -9.69 -9.15
N ASP A 81 1.35 -10.21 -9.87
CA ASP A 81 2.31 -9.44 -10.68
C ASP A 81 3.11 -8.37 -9.91
N TYR A 82 3.36 -8.57 -8.62
CA TYR A 82 4.15 -7.64 -7.83
C TYR A 82 5.64 -7.71 -8.15
N GLN A 83 6.10 -6.78 -8.99
CA GLN A 83 7.51 -6.53 -9.25
C GLN A 83 7.98 -5.35 -8.41
N HIS A 84 9.09 -5.53 -7.69
CA HIS A 84 9.64 -4.51 -6.83
C HIS A 84 11.17 -4.44 -6.91
N HIS A 85 11.70 -3.26 -6.62
CA HIS A 85 13.14 -3.05 -6.46
C HIS A 85 13.65 -3.67 -5.15
N PRO A 86 14.97 -3.89 -4.99
CA PRO A 86 15.55 -4.35 -3.72
C PRO A 86 15.15 -3.46 -2.54
N ARG A 87 14.95 -4.06 -1.37
CA ARG A 87 14.54 -3.36 -0.15
C ARG A 87 15.52 -2.23 0.20
N ILE A 88 14.98 -1.07 0.59
CA ILE A 88 15.72 -0.01 1.28
C ILE A 88 15.32 -0.10 2.76
N LYS A 89 16.31 -0.18 3.65
CA LYS A 89 16.06 -0.25 5.09
C LYS A 89 15.97 1.17 5.65
N PHE A 90 14.90 1.44 6.40
CA PHE A 90 14.73 2.66 7.17
C PHE A 90 14.49 2.26 8.63
N GLU A 91 15.14 2.95 9.58
CA GLU A 91 14.92 2.75 11.02
C GLU A 91 13.72 3.58 11.49
N VAL A 92 12.90 3.01 12.38
CA VAL A 92 11.79 3.76 12.98
C VAL A 92 12.36 4.81 13.93
N ALA A 93 11.90 6.06 13.82
CA ALA A 93 12.18 7.09 14.81
C ALA A 93 11.33 6.80 16.06
N ILE A 94 11.98 6.72 17.22
CA ILE A 94 11.35 6.58 18.53
C ILE A 94 11.25 7.97 19.16
#